data_AF-A0A933Z309-F1
#
_entry.id   AF-A0A933Z309-F1
#
_cell.length_a   1.000
_cell.length_b   1.000
_cell.length_c   1.000
_cell.angle_alpha   90.00
_cell.angle_beta   90.00
_cell.angle_gamma   90.00
#
_symmetry.space_group_name_H-M   'P 1'
#
loop_
_entity.id
_entity.type
_entity.pdbx_description
1 polymer ?
#
loop_
_entity_poly.entity_id
_entity_poly.type
_entity_poly.pdbx_seq_one_letter_code
_entity_poly.pdbx_strand_id
1 'polypeptide(L)'
;MKLSAPWGAGVVLGLVQRLYLPEGTSYRGTLRVVQVANEGSLAFVSGLRTLAAKARARQIGFWEEVPMTLLCQRAALGWVDLVSCKNQPRRRRWAWGLANPTRGDERTAMATQAGPTLFERA
;
A
#
# COMPACT_ATOMS: atom_id res chain seq x y z
N MET A 1 7.66 -3.43 3.62
CA MET A 1 7.92 -3.24 2.17
C MET A 1 8.05 -1.76 1.86
N LYS A 2 9.11 -1.36 1.15
CA LYS A 2 9.34 0.03 0.72
C LYS A 2 8.88 0.20 -0.73
N LEU A 3 8.10 1.23 -1.03
CA LEU A 3 7.60 1.55 -2.38
C LEU A 3 7.80 3.03 -2.67
N SER A 4 8.16 3.37 -3.91
CA SER A 4 8.27 4.78 -4.30
C SER A 4 6.89 5.43 -4.37
N ALA A 5 6.82 6.73 -4.09
CA ALA A 5 5.62 7.51 -4.32
C ALA A 5 5.22 7.49 -5.81
N PRO A 6 3.92 7.40 -6.16
CA PRO A 6 2.75 7.31 -5.26
C PRO A 6 2.29 5.86 -5.01
N TRP A 7 3.10 4.84 -5.33
CA TRP A 7 2.67 3.44 -5.30
C TRP A 7 2.37 2.92 -3.90
N GLY A 8 3.06 3.43 -2.88
CA GLY A 8 2.75 3.13 -1.49
C GLY A 8 1.31 3.47 -1.14
N ALA A 9 0.89 4.70 -1.47
CA ALA A 9 -0.48 5.16 -1.32
C ALA A 9 -1.46 4.30 -2.12
N GLY A 10 -1.13 4.01 -3.38
CA GLY A 10 -1.95 3.14 -4.23
C GLY A 10 -2.23 1.75 -3.63
N VAL A 11 -1.27 1.18 -2.88
CA VAL A 11 -1.46 -0.09 -2.18
C VAL A 11 -2.40 0.06 -0.99
N VAL A 12 -2.18 1.02 -0.09
CA VAL A 12 -3.01 1.20 1.12
C VAL A 12 -4.42 1.74 0.81
N LEU A 13 -4.61 2.35 -0.36
CA LEU A 13 -5.93 2.70 -0.90
C LEU A 13 -6.62 1.51 -1.60
N GLY A 14 -5.97 0.36 -1.66
CA GLY A 14 -6.47 -0.84 -2.34
C GLY A 14 -6.49 -0.75 -3.86
N LEU A 15 -6.07 0.36 -4.46
CA LEU A 15 -5.99 0.56 -5.93
C LEU A 15 -4.95 -0.36 -6.58
N VAL A 16 -3.94 -0.81 -5.82
CA VAL A 16 -2.89 -1.71 -6.28
C VAL A 16 -2.93 -3.02 -5.51
N GLN A 17 -3.50 -4.05 -6.13
CA GLN A 17 -3.58 -5.41 -5.57
C GLN A 17 -2.46 -6.33 -6.07
N ARG A 18 -1.62 -5.86 -7.01
CA ARG A 18 -0.52 -6.64 -7.56
C ARG A 18 0.70 -5.77 -7.82
N LEU A 19 1.84 -6.18 -7.28
CA LEU A 19 3.14 -5.56 -7.52
C LEU A 19 4.05 -6.50 -8.30
N TYR A 20 4.96 -5.92 -9.09
CA TYR A 20 5.98 -6.66 -9.82
C TYR A 20 7.37 -6.27 -9.31
N LEU A 21 7.94 -7.11 -8.46
CA LEU A 21 9.22 -6.88 -7.79
C LEU A 21 10.32 -7.79 -8.40
N PRO A 22 11.61 -7.38 -8.32
CA PRO A 22 12.71 -8.20 -8.85
C PRO A 22 12.87 -9.51 -8.08
N GLU A 23 12.54 -9.52 -6.79
CA GLU A 23 12.72 -10.67 -5.90
C GLU A 23 11.38 -11.28 -5.47
N GLY A 24 11.39 -12.60 -5.33
CA GLY A 24 10.30 -13.38 -4.78
C GLY A 24 10.40 -13.51 -3.26
N THR A 25 9.32 -13.96 -2.63
CA THR A 25 9.35 -14.32 -1.21
C THR A 25 8.39 -15.46 -0.90
N SER A 26 8.80 -16.34 0.02
CA SER A 26 7.94 -17.37 0.61
C SER A 26 7.00 -16.80 1.68
N TYR A 27 7.30 -15.62 2.24
CA TYR A 27 6.49 -15.01 3.30
C TYR A 27 5.04 -14.80 2.88
N ARG A 28 4.11 -15.12 3.79
CA ARG A 28 2.67 -14.83 3.67
C ARG A 28 2.20 -14.23 4.98
N GLY A 29 1.47 -13.13 4.91
CA GLY A 29 1.02 -12.38 6.08
C GLY A 29 1.13 -10.87 5.88
N THR A 30 0.97 -10.15 6.98
CA THR A 30 0.84 -8.70 6.95
C THR A 30 2.18 -7.98 6.81
N LEU A 31 2.27 -7.14 5.79
CA LEU A 31 3.41 -6.28 5.51
C LEU A 31 3.08 -4.83 5.84
N ARG A 32 4.00 -4.15 6.53
CA ARG A 32 3.96 -2.68 6.64
C ARG A 32 4.34 -2.05 5.30
N VAL A 33 3.54 -1.10 4.83
CA VAL A 33 3.80 -0.33 3.60
C VAL A 33 4.47 0.98 3.98
N VAL A 34 5.69 1.17 3.48
CA VAL A 34 6.47 2.39 3.67
C VAL A 34 6.65 3.05 2.31
N GLN A 35 6.18 4.30 2.20
CA GLN A 35 6.40 5.11 1.01
C GLN A 35 7.73 5.86 1.13
N VAL A 36 8.55 5.77 0.08
CA VAL A 36 9.78 6.53 -0.08
C VAL A 36 9.60 7.57 -1.17
N ALA A 37 10.42 8.63 -1.12
CA ALA A 37 10.42 9.67 -2.14
C ALA A 37 10.65 9.06 -3.53
N ASN A 38 10.00 9.62 -4.54
CA ASN A 38 10.30 9.30 -5.93
C ASN A 38 11.23 10.39 -6.47
N GLU A 39 12.43 10.00 -6.88
CA GLU A 39 13.46 10.94 -7.35
C GLU A 39 13.16 11.46 -8.77
N GLY A 40 12.22 10.83 -9.51
CA GLY A 40 11.85 11.22 -10.87
C GLY A 40 10.44 11.81 -10.98
N SER A 41 10.34 13.07 -11.40
CA SER A 41 9.06 13.78 -11.61
C SER A 41 8.15 13.07 -12.62
N LEU A 42 8.69 12.58 -13.73
CA LEU A 42 7.91 11.88 -14.77
C LEU A 42 7.35 10.54 -14.29
N ALA A 43 8.15 9.77 -13.54
CA ALA A 43 7.71 8.49 -12.98
C ALA A 43 6.59 8.69 -11.95
N PHE A 44 6.68 9.75 -11.16
CA PHE A 44 5.65 10.14 -10.21
C PHE A 44 4.33 10.51 -10.92
N VAL A 45 4.39 11.41 -11.91
CA VAL A 45 3.19 11.85 -12.67
C VAL A 45 2.54 10.68 -13.41
N SER A 46 3.33 9.80 -14.02
CA SER A 46 2.82 8.59 -14.67
C SER A 46 2.13 7.64 -13.67
N GLY A 47 2.73 7.48 -12.49
CA GLY A 47 2.14 6.75 -11.37
C GLY A 47 0.79 7.33 -10.94
N LEU A 48 0.70 8.65 -10.76
CA LEU A 48 -0.55 9.34 -10.41
C LEU A 48 -1.64 9.12 -11.44
N ARG A 49 -1.34 9.29 -12.74
CA ARG A 49 -2.31 9.03 -13.82
C ARG A 49 -2.83 7.61 -13.78
N THR A 50 -1.94 6.65 -13.52
CA THR A 50 -2.33 5.23 -13.41
C THR A 50 -3.25 4.99 -12.22
N LEU A 51 -2.95 5.57 -11.06
CA LEU A 51 -3.80 5.44 -9.87
C LEU A 51 -5.16 6.11 -10.05
N ALA A 52 -5.20 7.31 -10.65
CA ALA A 52 -6.43 8.02 -10.95
C ALA A 52 -7.33 7.21 -11.90
N ALA A 53 -6.77 6.59 -12.94
CA ALA A 53 -7.51 5.71 -13.84
C ALA A 53 -8.11 4.50 -13.11
N LYS A 54 -7.36 3.89 -12.19
CA LYS A 54 -7.85 2.76 -11.38
C LYS A 54 -8.93 3.16 -10.38
N ALA A 55 -8.79 4.32 -9.75
CA ALA A 55 -9.80 4.86 -8.85
C ALA A 55 -11.09 5.17 -9.60
N ARG A 56 -10.99 5.77 -10.80
CA ARG A 56 -12.14 6.00 -11.68
C ARG A 56 -12.84 4.70 -12.08
N ALA A 57 -12.09 3.64 -12.41
CA ALA A 57 -12.66 2.33 -12.71
C ALA A 57 -13.41 1.71 -11.51
N ARG A 58 -13.17 2.21 -10.30
CA ARG A 58 -13.84 1.80 -9.05
C ARG A 58 -14.83 2.84 -8.52
N GLN A 59 -15.11 3.88 -9.31
CA GLN A 59 -16.01 4.99 -8.92
C GLN A 59 -15.58 5.70 -7.62
N ILE A 60 -14.28 5.74 -7.34
CA ILE A 60 -13.71 6.48 -6.21
C ILE A 60 -13.34 7.89 -6.70
N GLY A 61 -13.77 8.93 -5.99
CA GLY A 61 -13.45 10.33 -6.26
C GLY A 61 -11.98 10.64 -5.99
N PHE A 62 -11.07 10.19 -6.87
CA PHE A 62 -9.63 10.20 -6.59
C PHE A 62 -9.08 11.57 -6.15
N TRP A 63 -9.46 12.65 -6.83
CA TRP A 63 -8.94 13.98 -6.53
C TRP A 63 -9.62 14.67 -5.34
N GLU A 64 -10.82 14.22 -4.96
CA GLU A 64 -11.61 14.77 -3.87
C GLU A 64 -11.36 14.01 -2.55
N GLU A 65 -11.19 12.69 -2.64
CA GLU A 65 -11.09 11.78 -1.49
C GLU A 65 -9.65 11.40 -1.12
N VAL A 66 -8.68 11.56 -2.03
CA VAL A 66 -7.28 11.19 -1.79
C VAL A 66 -6.43 12.44 -1.61
N PRO A 67 -5.98 12.75 -0.37
CA PRO A 67 -5.18 13.93 -0.13
C PRO A 67 -3.81 13.80 -0.82
N MET A 68 -3.38 14.87 -1.50
CA MET A 68 -2.07 14.91 -2.17
C MET A 68 -0.90 14.66 -1.21
N THR A 69 -1.05 15.01 0.07
CA THR A 69 -0.07 14.70 1.11
C THR A 69 0.19 13.19 1.23
N LEU A 70 -0.85 12.36 1.17
CA LEU A 70 -0.71 10.89 1.18
C LEU A 70 0.06 10.38 -0.04
N LEU A 71 -0.18 10.99 -1.21
CA LEU A 71 0.44 10.59 -2.47
C LEU A 71 1.92 10.97 -2.54
N CYS A 72 2.35 12.02 -1.83
CA CYS A 72 3.72 12.53 -1.85
C CYS A 72 4.57 12.16 -0.63
N GLN A 73 3.95 11.84 0.53
CA GLN A 73 4.68 11.73 1.79
C GLN A 73 5.66 10.55 1.84
N ARG A 74 6.79 10.77 2.53
CA ARG A 74 7.75 9.72 2.89
C ARG A 74 7.46 9.23 4.31
N ALA A 75 6.57 8.24 4.43
CA ALA A 75 6.14 7.73 5.72
C ALA A 75 5.70 6.27 5.62
N ALA A 76 5.52 5.64 6.79
CA ALA A 76 4.73 4.41 6.87
C ALA A 76 3.25 4.76 6.68
N LEU A 77 2.63 4.19 5.64
CA LEU A 77 1.27 4.57 5.25
C LEU A 77 0.20 3.63 5.79
N GLY A 78 0.58 2.40 6.13
CA GLY A 78 -0.37 1.38 6.57
C GLY A 78 0.17 -0.03 6.42
N TRP A 79 -0.73 -0.97 6.27
CA TRP A 79 -0.46 -2.40 6.16
C TRP A 79 -1.24 -3.03 5.02
N VAL A 80 -0.76 -4.19 4.56
CA VAL A 80 -1.40 -4.99 3.53
C VAL A 80 -0.99 -6.44 3.71
N ASP A 81 -1.84 -7.38 3.36
CA ASP A 81 -1.51 -8.81 3.41
C ASP A 81 -0.89 -9.29 2.09
N LEU A 82 0.26 -9.95 2.18
CA LEU A 82 0.86 -10.68 1.06
C LEU A 82 0.25 -12.08 1.00
N VAL A 83 -0.65 -12.29 0.06
CA VAL A 83 -1.41 -13.55 -0.08
C VAL A 83 -0.83 -14.48 -1.16
N SER A 84 -0.10 -13.94 -2.13
CA SER A 84 0.55 -14.75 -3.16
C SER A 84 1.84 -14.11 -3.68
N CYS A 85 2.78 -14.96 -4.11
CA CYS A 85 3.98 -14.54 -4.82
C CYS A 85 4.24 -15.57 -5.92
N LYS A 86 4.20 -15.15 -7.19
CA LYS A 86 4.36 -16.02 -8.35
C LYS A 86 5.47 -15.49 -9.26
N ASN A 87 6.38 -16.36 -9.68
CA ASN A 87 7.38 -16.01 -10.68
C ASN A 87 6.67 -15.69 -12.01
N GLN A 88 7.08 -14.62 -12.68
CA GLN A 88 6.60 -14.22 -14.01
C GLN A 88 7.80 -14.17 -14.96
N PRO A 89 8.21 -15.32 -15.55
CA PRO A 89 9.42 -15.42 -16.35
C PRO A 89 9.46 -14.42 -17.50
N ARG A 90 8.32 -14.21 -18.18
CA ARG A 90 8.19 -13.26 -19.30
C ARG A 90 8.48 -11.81 -18.91
N ARG A 91 8.33 -11.46 -17.63
CA ARG A 91 8.59 -10.10 -17.11
C ARG A 91 9.91 -10.02 -16.33
N ARG A 92 10.63 -11.13 -16.17
CA ARG A 92 11.81 -11.26 -15.30
C ARG A 92 11.58 -10.66 -13.91
N ARG A 93 10.37 -10.89 -13.35
CA ARG A 93 9.90 -10.31 -12.08
C ARG A 93 8.98 -11.28 -11.36
N TRP A 94 8.73 -11.02 -10.09
CA TRP A 94 7.77 -11.73 -9.26
C TRP A 94 6.50 -10.90 -9.07
N ALA A 95 5.35 -11.52 -9.33
CA ALA A 95 4.05 -10.94 -9.06
C ALA A 95 3.65 -11.21 -7.61
N TRP A 96 3.63 -10.15 -6.81
CA TRP A 96 3.16 -10.18 -5.42
C TRP A 96 1.68 -9.78 -5.41
N GLY A 97 0.80 -10.68 -4.99
CA GLY A 97 -0.63 -10.41 -4.81
C GLY A 97 -0.94 -9.95 -3.40
N LEU A 98 -1.66 -8.84 -3.30
CA LEU A 98 -1.91 -8.10 -2.08
C LEU A 98 -3.41 -8.05 -1.77
N ALA A 99 -3.76 -8.17 -0.50
CA ALA A 99 -5.14 -8.12 0.01
C ALA A 99 -5.24 -7.30 1.31
N ASN A 100 -6.46 -6.99 1.74
CA ASN A 100 -6.76 -6.34 3.02
C ASN A 100 -5.89 -5.11 3.32
N PRO A 101 -5.89 -4.09 2.44
CA PRO A 101 -5.19 -2.86 2.72
C PRO A 101 -5.81 -2.17 3.94
N THR A 102 -4.98 -1.68 4.86
CA THR A 102 -5.41 -0.94 6.06
C THR A 102 -4.54 0.29 6.21
N ARG A 103 -5.13 1.46 6.44
CA ARG A 103 -4.35 2.69 6.60
C ARG A 103 -3.75 2.80 8.02
N GLY A 104 -2.67 3.57 8.13
CA GLY A 104 -1.90 3.78 9.35
C GLY A 104 -2.72 4.32 10.53
N ASP A 105 -3.56 5.30 10.23
CA ASP A 105 -4.51 5.96 11.11
C ASP A 105 -5.61 5.00 11.60
N GLU A 106 -6.17 4.18 10.70
CA GLU A 106 -7.24 3.22 11.00
C GLU A 106 -6.81 2.16 12.02
N ARG A 107 -5.60 1.60 11.90
CA ARG A 107 -5.12 0.57 12.84
C ARG A 107 -4.78 1.13 14.22
N THR A 108 -4.35 2.40 14.28
CA THR A 108 -4.12 3.09 15.56
C THR A 108 -5.46 3.28 16.27
N ALA A 109 -6.52 3.65 15.55
CA ALA A 109 -7.86 3.74 16.11
C ALA A 109 -8.39 2.38 16.61
N MET A 110 -8.15 1.28 15.87
CA MET A 110 -8.53 -0.07 16.32
C MET A 110 -7.73 -0.55 17.54
N ALA A 111 -6.45 -0.20 17.64
CA ALA A 111 -5.64 -0.51 18.82
C ALA A 111 -6.08 0.28 20.06
N THR A 112 -6.59 1.50 19.88
CA THR A 112 -7.14 2.32 20.97
C THR A 112 -8.54 1.87 21.40
N GLN A 113 -9.33 1.26 20.51
CA GLN A 113 -10.65 0.69 20.86
C GLN A 113 -10.57 -0.71 21.50
N ALA A 114 -9.49 -1.44 21.29
CA ALA A 114 -9.13 -2.57 22.13
C ALA A 114 -8.60 -2.02 23.47
N GLY A 115 -9.51 -1.62 24.35
CA GLY A 115 -9.18 -1.14 25.70
C GLY A 115 -8.25 -2.11 26.46
N PRO A 116 -7.60 -1.64 27.55
CA PRO A 116 -6.62 -2.45 28.27
C PRO A 116 -7.22 -3.81 28.62
N THR A 117 -6.60 -4.88 28.10
CA THR A 117 -6.93 -6.24 28.52
C THR A 117 -6.77 -6.30 30.03
N LEU A 118 -7.82 -6.77 30.69
CA LEU A 118 -8.08 -6.90 32.13
C LEU A 118 -7.03 -7.70 32.96
N PHE A 119 -5.74 -7.61 32.65
CA PHE A 119 -4.67 -8.35 33.33
C PHE A 119 -3.61 -7.47 34.01
N GLU A 120 -3.81 -6.16 34.12
CA GLU A 120 -2.96 -5.28 34.95
C GLU A 120 -3.62 -4.89 36.27
N ARG A 121 -4.18 -5.88 36.98
CA ARG A 121 -4.43 -5.79 38.43
C ARG A 121 -4.13 -7.13 39.09
N ALA A 122 -2.88 -7.29 39.49
CA ALA A 122 -2.48 -8.13 40.62
C ALA A 122 -1.19 -7.54 41.22
#